data_AF-M4CCX5-F1
#
_entry.id   AF-M4CCX5-F1
#
_cell.length_a   1.000
_cell.length_b   1.000
_cell.length_c   1.000
_cell.angle_alpha   90.00
_cell.angle_beta   90.00
_cell.angle_gamma   90.00
#
_symmetry.space_group_name_H-M   'P 1'
#
loop_
_entity.id
_entity.type
_entity.pdbx_description
1 polymer ?
#
loop_
_entity_poly.entity_id
_entity_poly.type
_entity_poly.pdbx_seq_one_letter_code
_entity_poly.pdbx_strand_id
1 'polypeptide(L)' 'MLDLYVWLSLRLEDSFPDREVAASQKSICNVLIEQFLEANRLISPIPFSSKKLRSRRKF' A
#
# COMPACT_ATOMS: atom_id res chain seq x y z
N MET A 1 -4.25 7.82 2.89
CA MET A 1 -4.78 7.32 4.19
C MET A 1 -4.14 5.98 4.56
N LEU A 2 -4.28 4.92 3.75
CA LEU A 2 -3.64 3.61 4.02
C LEU A 2 -2.10 3.66 4.09
N ASP A 3 -1.44 4.49 3.28
CA ASP A 3 0.01 4.71 3.38
C ASP A 3 0.44 5.25 4.75
N LEU A 4 -0.34 6.18 5.31
CA LEU A 4 -0.06 6.75 6.62
C LEU A 4 -0.30 5.71 7.72
N TYR A 5 -1.37 4.91 7.61
CA TYR A 5 -1.66 3.80 8.53
C TYR A 5 -0.49 2.80 8.55
N VAL A 6 -0.06 2.33 7.38
CA VAL A 6 1.08 1.38 7.28
C VAL A 6 2.36 2.02 7.83
N TRP A 7 2.60 3.30 7.56
CA TRP A 7 3.78 4.00 8.09
C TRP A 7 3.77 4.15 9.62
N LEU A 8 2.60 4.40 10.22
CA LEU A 8 2.43 4.48 11.67
C LEU A 8 2.53 3.10 12.34
N SER A 9 1.99 2.06 11.70
CA SER A 9 2.06 0.68 12.21
C SER A 9 3.48 0.14 12.37
N LEU A 10 4.48 0.72 11.71
CA LEU A 10 5.90 0.35 11.89
C LEU A 10 6.54 0.98 13.14
N ARG A 11 5.86 1.93 13.78
CA ARG A 11 6.38 2.73 14.90
C ARG A 11 5.54 2.55 16.16
N LEU A 12 4.26 2.27 15.99
CA LEU A 12 3.25 2.18 17.05
C LEU A 12 2.44 0.89 16.85
N GLU A 13 3.11 -0.26 16.85
CA GLU A 13 2.52 -1.57 16.49
C GLU A 13 1.23 -1.87 17.31
N ASP A 14 1.23 -1.60 18.61
CA ASP A 14 0.07 -1.83 19.49
C ASP A 14 -1.14 -0.93 19.17
N SER A 15 -0.90 0.25 18.59
CA SER A 15 -1.97 1.19 18.22
C SER A 15 -2.50 0.96 16.80
N PHE A 16 -1.79 0.18 15.99
CA PHE A 16 -2.10 -0.08 14.58
C PHE A 16 -1.85 -1.57 14.23
N PRO A 17 -2.61 -2.50 14.84
CA PRO A 17 -2.37 -3.94 14.72
C PRO A 17 -2.69 -4.50 13.33
N ASP A 18 -3.52 -3.82 12.54
CA ASP A 18 -4.05 -4.35 11.27
C ASP A 18 -3.17 -4.03 10.06
N ARG A 19 -1.85 -3.99 10.27
CA ARG A 19 -0.88 -3.59 9.23
C ARG A 19 -1.01 -4.40 7.94
N GLU A 20 -1.14 -5.72 8.05
CA GLU A 20 -1.22 -6.61 6.89
C GLU A 20 -2.52 -6.43 6.11
N VAL A 21 -3.62 -6.18 6.82
CA VAL A 21 -4.92 -5.87 6.23
C VAL A 21 -4.85 -4.53 5.51
N ALA A 22 -4.30 -3.48 6.13
CA ALA A 22 -4.14 -2.16 5.52
C ALA A 22 -3.23 -2.20 4.28
N ALA A 23 -2.16 -3.00 4.31
CA ALA A 23 -1.28 -3.21 3.16
C ALA A 23 -1.99 -3.93 2.01
N SER A 24 -2.78 -4.96 2.32
CA SER A 24 -3.59 -5.69 1.34
C SER A 24 -4.65 -4.78 0.71
N GLN A 25 -5.38 -4.01 1.54
CA GLN A 25 -6.34 -3.02 1.08
C GLN A 25 -5.69 -1.99 0.17
N LYS A 26 -4.49 -1.50 0.51
CA LYS A 26 -3.75 -0.56 -0.34
C LYS A 26 -3.46 -1.17 -1.71
N SER A 27 -3.04 -2.43 -1.76
CA SER A 27 -2.81 -3.13 -3.03
C SER A 27 -4.09 -3.22 -3.86
N ILE A 28 -5.21 -3.60 -3.25
CA ILE A 28 -6.51 -3.72 -3.93
C ILE A 28 -6.96 -2.36 -4.46
N CYS A 29 -6.91 -1.30 -3.64
CA CYS A 29 -7.28 0.04 -4.05
C CYS A 29 -6.46 0.52 -5.26
N ASN A 30 -5.15 0.26 -5.27
CA ASN A 30 -4.31 0.66 -6.39
C ASN A 30 -4.67 -0.08 -7.69
N VAL A 31 -4.93 -1.38 -7.62
CA VAL A 31 -5.38 -2.16 -8.79
C VAL A 31 -6.71 -1.60 -9.33
N LEU A 32 -7.67 -1.30 -8.47
CA LEU A 32 -8.96 -0.74 -8.88
C LEU A 32 -8.82 0.65 -9.51
N ILE A 33 -7.94 1.49 -8.94
CA ILE A 33 -7.64 2.82 -9.47
C ILE A 33 -6.97 2.69 -10.84
N GLU A 34 -5.98 1.81 -10.99
CA GLU A 34 -5.30 1.56 -12.27
C GLU A 34 -6.27 1.08 -13.36
N GLN A 35 -7.12 0.10 -13.05
CA GLN A 35 -8.15 -0.41 -13.97
C GLN A 35 -9.11 0.70 -14.41
N PHE A 36 -9.57 1.53 -13.46
CA PHE A 36 -10.45 2.64 -13.77
C PHE A 36 -9.77 3.67 -14.68
N LEU A 37 -8.51 3.99 -14.42
CA LEU A 37 -7.75 4.98 -15.20
C LEU A 37 -7.42 4.47 -16.60
N GLU A 38 -7.09 3.18 -16.73
CA GLU A 38 -6.86 2.51 -18.02
C GLU A 38 -8.15 2.47 -18.85
N ALA A 39 -9.28 2.08 -18.25
CA ALA A 39 -10.58 2.05 -18.92
C ALA A 39 -11.00 3.43 -19.47
N ASN A 40 -10.68 4.50 -18.74
CA ASN A 40 -10.98 5.87 -19.14
C ASN A 40 -9.87 6.52 -19.98
N ARG A 41 -8.81 5.77 -20.33
CA ARG A 41 -7.60 6.28 -21.05
C ARG A 41 -6.99 7.53 -20.41
N LEU A 42 -7.15 7.69 -19.10
CA LEU A 42 -6.68 8.87 -18.39
C LEU A 42 -5.17 8.81 -18.14
N ILE A 43 -4.57 7.62 -18.17
CA ILE A 43 -3.13 7.40 -17.97
C ILE A 43 -2.67 6.19 -18.80
N SER A 44 -1.42 6.19 -19.28
CA SER A 44 -0.73 5.00 -19.81
C SER A 44 -0.32 4.06 -18.66
N PRO A 45 -0.14 2.75 -18.89
CA PRO A 45 0.10 1.79 -17.81
C PRO A 45 1.38 2.13 -17.03
N ILE A 46 1.22 2.54 -15.77
CA ILE A 46 2.32 2.73 -14.83
C ILE A 46 2.50 1.39 -14.11
N PRO A 47 3.65 0.69 -14.24
CA PRO A 47 3.86 -0.54 -13.51
C PRO A 47 3.94 -0.25 -12.01
N PHE A 48 2.99 -0.79 -11.24
CA PHE A 48 2.97 -0.66 -9.79
C PHE A 48 4.21 -1.32 -9.17
N SER A 49 5.19 -0.52 -8.76
CA SER A 49 6.35 -1.03 -8.03
C SER A 49 5.97 -1.30 -6.59
N SER A 50 5.75 -2.58 -6.28
CA SER A 50 5.68 -3.07 -4.90
C SER A 50 7.03 -2.84 -4.22
N LYS A 51 7.25 -1.64 -3.67
CA LYS A 51 8.41 -1.35 -2.83
C LYS A 51 8.32 -2.22 -1.58
N LYS A 52 8.96 -3.39 -1.63
CA LYS A 52 9.05 -4.34 -0.52
C LYS A 52 9.55 -3.58 0.70
N LEU A 53 8.68 -3.45 1.69
CA LEU A 53 8.96 -2.71 2.90
C LEU A 53 10.13 -3.39 3.61
N ARG A 54 11.29 -2.73 3.67
CA ARG A 54 12.53 -3.29 4.18
C ARG A 54 12.37 -3.55 5.68
N SER A 55 12.17 -4.82 6.06
CA SER A 55 12.16 -5.27 7.45
C SER A 55 13.55 -5.05 8.05
N ARG A 56 13.71 -4.04 8.90
CA ARG A 56 14.91 -3.91 9.74
C ARG A 56 14.77 -4.93 10.88
N ARG A 57 15.36 -6.12 10.71
CA ARG A 57 15.79 -6.93 11.85
C ARG A 57 16.79 -6.08 12.65
N LYS A 58 16.43 -5.66 13.85
CA LYS A 58 17.41 -5.20 14.85
C LYS A 58 17.87 -6.44 15.62
N PHE A 59 19.18 -6.73 15.54
CA PHE A 59 19.89 -7.47 16.58
C PHE A 59 20.07 -6.54 17.79
#